data_AF-A0AA36JAF7-F1
#
_entry.id   AF-A0AA36JAF7-F1
#
_cell.length_a   1.000
_cell.length_b   1.000
_cell.length_c   1.000
_cell.angle_alpha   90.00
_cell.angle_beta   90.00
_cell.angle_gamma   90.00
#
_symmetry.space_group_name_H-M   'P 1'
#
loop_
_entity.id
_entity.type
_entity.pdbx_description
1 polymer ?
#
loop_
_entity_poly.entity_id
_entity_poly.type
_entity_poly.pdbx_seq_one_letter_code
_entity_poly.pdbx_strand_id
1 'polypeptide(L)'
;MNVKALIRRAKEAPEVKAKPSSNDSFESEPEALGLACLPSPAWRELGLRSAQLAQEWLPEASEAAILRNLQRRPGDFVALRSKRTARFGGDPGPPFVPEPLPDWLNELCAAVSSAAGLPMPNHVLVNHYQPGQGILPHTDGPAYMPWAAILSLGSAAVFDFWRDHAHAASGEAPALSLLLPPRSLLVFSEEAYSCHLHGLAERRFDRLQEVANPPQPEVPASWHEQLKDGCLERQERYSLTIRHVPCGESRGCDSSADSSPPERNLCH
;
A
#
# COMPACT_ATOMS: atom_id res chain seq x y z
N MET A 1 -57.44 -0.18 -18.26
CA MET A 1 -57.01 -1.51 -17.76
C MET A 1 -56.56 -1.37 -16.31
N ASN A 2 -57.07 -2.21 -15.41
CA ASN A 2 -56.84 -2.10 -13.96
C ASN A 2 -55.48 -2.71 -13.57
N VAL A 3 -54.78 -2.08 -12.61
CA VAL A 3 -53.42 -2.37 -12.11
C VAL A 3 -53.17 -3.86 -11.81
N LYS A 4 -54.19 -4.65 -11.49
CA LYS A 4 -54.06 -6.11 -11.31
C LYS A 4 -53.78 -6.91 -12.59
N ALA A 5 -54.08 -6.39 -13.78
CA ALA A 5 -53.84 -7.10 -15.05
C ALA A 5 -52.41 -6.93 -15.59
N LEU A 6 -51.77 -5.78 -15.33
CA LEU A 6 -50.34 -5.59 -15.64
C LEU A 6 -49.45 -6.47 -14.75
N ILE A 7 -49.90 -6.79 -13.53
CA ILE A 7 -49.21 -7.69 -12.59
C ILE A 7 -49.18 -9.15 -13.09
N ARG A 8 -50.08 -9.60 -13.97
CA ARG A 8 -50.12 -11.00 -14.41
C ARG A 8 -49.19 -11.30 -15.59
N ARG A 9 -48.92 -10.33 -16.46
CA ARG A 9 -48.01 -10.52 -17.61
C ARG A 9 -46.53 -10.32 -17.27
N ALA A 10 -46.23 -9.72 -16.12
CA ALA A 10 -44.90 -9.71 -15.50
C ALA A 10 -44.62 -10.98 -14.65
N LYS A 11 -45.58 -11.92 -14.53
CA LYS A 11 -45.43 -13.16 -13.74
C LYS A 11 -45.05 -14.40 -14.57
N GLU A 12 -45.02 -14.32 -15.90
CA GLU A 12 -44.79 -15.47 -16.78
C GLU A 12 -43.59 -15.30 -17.72
N ALA A 13 -42.85 -14.20 -17.62
CA ALA A 13 -41.54 -14.04 -18.24
C ALA A 13 -40.54 -13.60 -17.16
N PRO A 14 -39.31 -14.12 -17.19
CA PRO A 14 -38.52 -14.35 -15.99
C PRO A 14 -37.87 -13.05 -15.50
N GLU A 15 -38.43 -12.48 -14.43
CA GLU A 15 -37.69 -11.55 -13.58
C GLU A 15 -37.04 -12.34 -12.45
N VAL A 16 -35.76 -12.68 -12.64
CA VAL A 16 -34.91 -13.10 -11.54
C VAL A 16 -34.65 -11.88 -10.67
N LYS A 17 -35.29 -11.89 -9.51
CA LYS A 17 -35.07 -11.01 -8.37
C LYS A 17 -33.58 -10.98 -8.01
N ALA A 18 -32.92 -9.83 -8.16
CA ALA A 18 -31.66 -9.59 -7.47
C ALA A 18 -31.96 -9.31 -5.99
N LYS A 19 -31.58 -10.26 -5.13
CA LYS A 19 -31.45 -10.09 -3.67
C LYS A 19 -30.42 -8.99 -3.37
N PRO A 20 -30.37 -8.39 -2.17
CA PRO A 20 -29.12 -7.82 -1.68
C PRO A 20 -28.16 -9.00 -1.49
N SER A 21 -27.36 -9.27 -2.52
CA SER A 21 -26.33 -10.29 -2.47
C SER A 21 -25.11 -9.71 -1.78
N SER A 22 -24.90 -10.13 -0.55
CA SER A 22 -23.56 -10.51 -0.09
C SER A 22 -22.85 -11.30 -1.20
N ASN A 23 -21.57 -10.99 -1.41
CA ASN A 23 -20.66 -11.43 -2.49
C ASN A 23 -20.56 -10.43 -3.65
N ASP A 24 -19.87 -9.32 -3.42
CA ASP A 24 -18.89 -8.81 -4.39
C ASP A 24 -17.53 -9.43 -3.99
N SER A 25 -17.51 -10.76 -3.86
CA SER A 25 -16.29 -11.51 -3.61
C SER A 25 -15.41 -11.37 -4.84
N PHE A 26 -14.16 -10.94 -4.68
CA PHE A 26 -13.08 -11.02 -5.67
C PHE A 26 -13.35 -12.16 -6.67
N GLU A 27 -13.94 -11.83 -7.84
CA GLU A 27 -14.08 -12.83 -8.89
C GLU A 27 -12.68 -13.11 -9.41
N SER A 28 -12.27 -14.38 -9.24
CA SER A 28 -10.89 -14.90 -9.23
C SER A 28 -10.07 -14.46 -8.00
N GLU A 29 -9.64 -15.44 -7.19
CA GLU A 29 -8.47 -15.20 -6.36
C GLU A 29 -7.38 -14.68 -7.29
N PRO A 30 -6.70 -13.57 -6.95
CA PRO A 30 -5.50 -13.23 -7.69
C PRO A 30 -4.64 -14.49 -7.64
N GLU A 31 -4.30 -15.07 -8.80
CA GLU A 31 -3.13 -15.94 -8.86
C GLU A 31 -2.01 -15.08 -8.31
N ALA A 32 -1.73 -15.22 -7.01
CA ALA A 32 -0.80 -14.36 -6.32
C ALA A 32 0.54 -14.63 -6.98
N LEU A 33 0.95 -13.73 -7.88
CA LEU A 33 2.31 -13.70 -8.35
C LEU A 33 3.15 -13.56 -7.09
N GLY A 34 3.87 -14.63 -6.75
CA GLY A 34 4.61 -14.71 -5.50
C GLY A 34 5.52 -13.48 -5.36
N LEU A 35 5.71 -13.00 -4.13
CA LEU A 35 6.63 -11.90 -3.89
C LEU A 35 8.01 -12.30 -4.38
N ALA A 36 8.50 -11.58 -5.39
CA ALA A 36 9.86 -11.72 -5.83
C ALA A 36 10.76 -10.90 -4.91
N CYS A 37 11.85 -11.51 -4.45
CA CYS A 37 12.96 -10.76 -3.89
C CYS A 37 13.49 -9.81 -4.97
N LEU A 38 13.79 -8.57 -4.58
CA LEU A 38 14.48 -7.63 -5.47
C LEU A 38 15.84 -8.26 -5.91
N PRO A 39 16.21 -8.21 -7.19
CA PRO A 39 17.36 -8.97 -7.72
C PRO A 39 18.70 -8.50 -7.14
N SER A 40 19.41 -9.35 -6.35
CA SER A 40 20.79 -9.21 -5.79
C SER A 40 21.86 -8.49 -6.67
N PRO A 41 22.97 -7.90 -6.17
CA PRO A 41 23.55 -7.86 -4.81
C PRO A 41 23.67 -6.46 -4.14
N ALA A 42 23.41 -5.36 -4.85
CA ALA A 42 23.70 -3.99 -4.39
C ALA A 42 22.95 -3.56 -3.10
N TRP A 43 21.78 -4.14 -2.83
CA TRP A 43 20.93 -3.85 -1.66
C TRP A 43 21.34 -4.62 -0.40
N ARG A 44 22.13 -5.70 -0.53
CA ARG A 44 22.62 -6.47 0.64
C ARG A 44 23.55 -5.63 1.50
N GLU A 45 24.31 -4.72 0.89
CA GLU A 45 25.24 -3.81 1.57
C GLU A 45 24.54 -2.67 2.33
N LEU A 46 23.30 -2.34 1.97
CA LEU A 46 22.47 -1.36 2.66
C LEU A 46 21.63 -1.96 3.81
N GLY A 47 21.74 -3.26 4.08
CA GLY A 47 20.92 -3.92 5.09
C GLY A 47 19.44 -4.07 4.70
N LEU A 48 19.06 -3.73 3.46
CA LEU A 48 17.68 -3.82 2.95
C LEU A 48 17.34 -5.25 2.46
N ARG A 49 17.75 -6.27 3.22
CA ARG A 49 17.48 -7.69 2.90
C ARG A 49 16.01 -8.06 3.06
N SER A 50 15.27 -7.23 3.80
CA SER A 50 13.90 -7.42 4.21
C SER A 50 12.89 -6.72 3.30
N ALA A 51 13.29 -6.26 2.11
CA ALA A 51 12.39 -5.66 1.11
C ALA A 51 12.13 -6.59 -0.08
N GLN A 52 10.86 -6.74 -0.46
CA GLN A 52 10.37 -7.58 -1.55
C GLN A 52 9.39 -6.78 -2.42
N LEU A 53 9.39 -7.03 -3.73
CA LEU A 53 8.52 -6.34 -4.67
C LEU A 53 7.92 -7.33 -5.67
N ALA A 54 6.60 -7.41 -5.71
CA ALA A 54 5.88 -8.02 -6.83
C ALA A 54 5.34 -6.92 -7.76
N GLN A 55 5.68 -7.01 -9.04
CA GLN A 55 5.06 -6.21 -10.10
C GLN A 55 3.84 -6.96 -10.65
N GLU A 56 2.83 -6.22 -11.11
CA GLU A 56 1.55 -6.79 -11.61
C GLU A 56 0.90 -7.75 -10.59
N TRP A 57 1.14 -7.54 -9.29
CA TRP A 57 0.62 -8.36 -8.19
C TRP A 57 -0.91 -8.30 -8.11
N LEU A 58 -1.46 -7.12 -8.40
CA LEU A 58 -2.90 -6.90 -8.42
C LEU A 58 -3.42 -7.02 -9.86
N PRO A 59 -4.52 -7.75 -10.13
CA PRO A 59 -5.16 -7.71 -11.45
C PRO A 59 -5.72 -6.33 -11.81
N GLU A 60 -5.76 -6.00 -13.11
CA GLU A 60 -6.27 -4.71 -13.61
C GLU A 60 -7.73 -4.45 -13.20
N ALA A 61 -8.58 -5.47 -13.23
CA ALA A 61 -9.98 -5.37 -12.81
C ALA A 61 -10.09 -5.00 -11.31
N SER A 62 -9.23 -5.57 -10.47
CA SER A 62 -9.16 -5.29 -9.04
C SER A 62 -8.62 -3.88 -8.76
N GLU A 63 -7.62 -3.42 -9.50
CA GLU A 63 -7.16 -2.01 -9.45
C GLU A 63 -8.32 -1.06 -9.76
N ALA A 64 -9.05 -1.30 -10.85
CA ALA A 64 -10.18 -0.48 -11.24
C ALA A 64 -11.29 -0.49 -10.18
N ALA A 65 -11.55 -1.63 -9.53
CA ALA A 65 -12.53 -1.73 -8.44
C ALA A 65 -12.10 -0.92 -7.20
N ILE A 66 -10.84 -1.05 -6.77
CA ILE A 66 -10.31 -0.29 -5.62
C ILE A 66 -10.35 1.22 -5.91
N LEU A 67 -9.89 1.66 -7.08
CA LEU A 67 -9.91 3.06 -7.47
C LEU A 67 -11.34 3.62 -7.48
N ARG A 68 -12.32 2.89 -8.03
CA ARG A 68 -13.74 3.28 -7.97
C ARG A 68 -14.26 3.41 -6.55
N ASN A 69 -13.91 2.48 -5.66
CA ASN A 69 -14.30 2.54 -4.25
C ASN A 69 -13.72 3.77 -3.53
N LEU A 70 -12.45 4.10 -3.79
CA LEU A 70 -11.80 5.29 -3.23
C LEU A 70 -12.42 6.60 -3.78
N GLN A 71 -12.66 6.67 -5.09
CA GLN A 71 -13.24 7.84 -5.75
C GLN A 71 -14.68 8.13 -5.31
N ARG A 72 -15.44 7.10 -4.90
CA ARG A 72 -16.78 7.25 -4.32
C ARG A 72 -16.79 7.75 -2.88
N ARG A 73 -15.61 7.90 -2.26
CA ARG A 73 -15.45 8.31 -0.85
C ARG A 73 -14.58 9.56 -0.70
N PRO A 74 -14.84 10.66 -1.45
CA PRO A 74 -13.97 11.83 -1.42
C PRO A 74 -13.94 12.54 -0.07
N GLY A 75 -14.99 12.36 0.76
CA GLY A 75 -15.10 12.93 2.10
C GLY A 75 -14.21 12.27 3.16
N ASP A 76 -13.71 11.07 2.91
CA ASP A 76 -12.80 10.37 3.83
C ASP A 76 -11.37 10.93 3.73
N PHE A 77 -11.07 11.71 2.68
CA PHE A 77 -9.74 12.25 2.41
C PHE A 77 -9.55 13.63 3.05
N VAL A 78 -8.55 13.72 3.92
CA VAL A 78 -8.03 14.97 4.48
C VAL A 78 -6.91 15.50 3.59
N ALA A 79 -6.98 16.78 3.22
CA ALA A 79 -5.92 17.46 2.48
C ALA A 79 -4.76 17.83 3.42
N LEU A 80 -3.55 17.45 3.02
CA LEU A 80 -2.29 17.88 3.61
C LEU A 80 -1.55 18.78 2.61
N ARG A 81 -0.45 19.41 3.05
CA ARG A 81 0.34 20.30 2.19
C ARG A 81 0.74 19.66 0.86
N SER A 82 1.16 18.40 0.89
CA SER A 82 1.79 17.73 -0.24
C SER A 82 0.97 16.57 -0.82
N LYS A 83 -0.22 16.25 -0.29
CA LYS A 83 -1.05 15.11 -0.72
C LYS A 83 -2.43 15.15 -0.05
N ARG A 84 -3.32 14.24 -0.44
CA ARG A 84 -4.52 13.89 0.35
C ARG A 84 -4.34 12.52 0.99
N THR A 85 -4.93 12.30 2.16
CA THR A 85 -4.87 10.99 2.83
C THR A 85 -6.20 10.60 3.44
N ALA A 86 -6.52 9.31 3.38
CA ALA A 86 -7.64 8.71 4.08
C ALA A 86 -7.13 7.56 4.94
N ARG A 87 -7.75 7.36 6.10
CA ARG A 87 -7.35 6.34 7.08
C ARG A 87 -8.51 5.38 7.30
N PHE A 88 -8.21 4.08 7.33
CA PHE A 88 -9.16 3.02 7.60
C PHE A 88 -8.60 2.09 8.69
N GLY A 89 -9.46 1.61 9.59
CA GLY A 89 -9.08 0.71 10.69
C GLY A 89 -8.91 1.38 12.06
N GLY A 90 -9.26 2.66 12.18
CA GLY A 90 -9.15 3.44 13.43
C GLY A 90 -7.92 4.35 13.47
N ASP A 91 -7.76 5.12 14.56
CA ASP A 91 -6.58 5.97 14.79
C ASP A 91 -5.44 5.15 15.43
N PRO A 92 -4.25 5.03 14.80
CA PRO A 92 -3.12 4.27 15.32
C PRO A 92 -2.44 4.92 16.54
N GLY A 93 -2.97 6.04 17.08
CA GLY A 93 -2.50 6.63 18.33
C GLY A 93 -2.76 5.75 19.56
N PRO A 94 -2.01 5.93 20.67
CA PRO A 94 -2.25 5.21 21.90
C PRO A 94 -3.42 5.83 22.72
N PRO A 95 -4.46 5.07 23.11
CA PRO A 95 -4.67 3.65 22.83
C PRO A 95 -5.25 3.43 21.42
N PHE A 96 -4.76 2.39 20.74
CA PHE A 96 -5.33 1.99 19.45
C PHE A 96 -6.70 1.34 19.69
N VAL A 97 -7.73 1.88 19.06
CA VAL A 97 -9.06 1.30 19.03
C VAL A 97 -9.35 0.88 17.59
N PRO A 98 -9.34 -0.44 17.29
CA PRO A 98 -9.62 -0.92 15.94
C PRO A 98 -11.04 -0.57 15.51
N GLU A 99 -11.18 -0.03 14.31
CA GLU A 99 -12.48 0.15 13.65
C GLU A 99 -12.65 -0.86 12.51
N PRO A 100 -13.87 -1.30 12.19
CA PRO A 100 -14.10 -2.21 11.07
C PRO A 100 -13.59 -1.63 9.75
N LEU A 101 -12.78 -2.41 9.03
CA LEU A 101 -12.43 -2.10 7.65
C LEU A 101 -13.63 -2.39 6.73
N PRO A 102 -13.82 -1.60 5.66
CA PRO A 102 -14.68 -2.00 4.53
C PRO A 102 -14.30 -3.38 3.99
N ASP A 103 -15.28 -4.16 3.53
CA ASP A 103 -15.06 -5.56 3.08
C ASP A 103 -13.95 -5.69 2.04
N TRP A 104 -13.93 -4.82 1.02
CA TRP A 104 -12.88 -4.83 -0.02
C TRP A 104 -11.47 -4.54 0.54
N LEU A 105 -11.35 -3.82 1.66
CA LEU A 105 -10.09 -3.64 2.36
C LEU A 105 -9.74 -4.85 3.22
N ASN A 106 -10.72 -5.53 3.83
CA ASN A 106 -10.48 -6.80 4.54
C ASN A 106 -9.96 -7.88 3.57
N GLU A 107 -10.57 -8.01 2.40
CA GLU A 107 -10.14 -8.94 1.35
C GLU A 107 -8.72 -8.61 0.86
N LEU A 108 -8.43 -7.32 0.63
CA LEU A 108 -7.08 -6.88 0.27
C LEU A 108 -6.06 -7.18 1.38
N CYS A 109 -6.40 -6.92 2.65
CA CYS A 109 -5.54 -7.24 3.80
C CYS A 109 -5.26 -8.75 3.90
N ALA A 110 -6.27 -9.60 3.65
CA ALA A 110 -6.10 -11.04 3.63
C ALA A 110 -5.15 -11.49 2.50
N ALA A 111 -5.32 -10.95 1.29
CA ALA A 111 -4.45 -11.24 0.16
C ALA A 111 -2.99 -10.83 0.42
N VAL A 112 -2.78 -9.64 1.02
CA VAL A 112 -1.43 -9.17 1.39
C VAL A 112 -0.82 -10.04 2.50
N SER A 113 -1.61 -10.38 3.53
CA SER A 113 -1.17 -11.27 4.62
C SER A 113 -0.71 -12.63 4.08
N SER A 114 -1.51 -13.22 3.18
CA SER A 114 -1.20 -14.50 2.54
C SER A 114 0.04 -14.42 1.65
N ALA A 115 0.13 -13.41 0.78
CA ALA A 115 1.25 -13.26 -0.16
C ALA A 115 2.60 -13.01 0.54
N ALA A 116 2.58 -12.30 1.67
CA ALA A 116 3.78 -11.89 2.40
C ALA A 116 4.12 -12.75 3.63
N GLY A 117 3.23 -13.66 4.05
CA GLY A 117 3.40 -14.41 5.29
C GLY A 117 3.38 -13.52 6.54
N LEU A 118 2.61 -12.43 6.52
CA LEU A 118 2.57 -11.41 7.57
C LEU A 118 1.32 -11.56 8.46
N PRO A 119 1.34 -11.06 9.72
CA PRO A 119 0.13 -10.95 10.54
C PRO A 119 -0.99 -10.20 9.82
N MET A 120 -2.24 -10.60 10.06
CA MET A 120 -3.42 -10.01 9.43
C MET A 120 -3.46 -8.48 9.64
N PRO A 121 -3.32 -7.65 8.60
CA PRO A 121 -3.36 -6.21 8.75
C PRO A 121 -4.74 -5.74 9.20
N ASN A 122 -4.76 -4.70 10.03
CA ASN A 122 -5.99 -4.10 10.57
C ASN A 122 -6.07 -2.58 10.32
N HIS A 123 -5.06 -2.00 9.66
CA HIS A 123 -5.00 -0.57 9.41
C HIS A 123 -4.46 -0.28 8.02
N VAL A 124 -5.14 0.60 7.29
CA VAL A 124 -4.78 1.01 5.92
C VAL A 124 -4.76 2.53 5.82
N LEU A 125 -3.60 3.08 5.43
CA LEU A 125 -3.44 4.49 5.12
C LEU A 125 -3.41 4.68 3.60
N VAL A 126 -4.43 5.32 3.05
CA VAL A 126 -4.49 5.65 1.63
C VAL A 126 -3.89 7.03 1.44
N ASN A 127 -2.98 7.14 0.48
CA ASN A 127 -2.42 8.41 0.04
C ASN A 127 -2.79 8.65 -1.41
N HIS A 128 -3.25 9.85 -1.73
CA HIS A 128 -3.61 10.32 -3.07
C HIS A 128 -2.70 11.49 -3.45
N TYR A 129 -1.98 11.33 -4.56
CA TYR A 129 -0.98 12.26 -5.06
C TYR A 129 -1.36 12.75 -6.46
N GLN A 130 -1.23 14.05 -6.68
CA GLN A 130 -1.21 14.68 -8.00
C GLN A 130 0.22 14.76 -8.55
N PRO A 131 0.42 14.98 -9.86
CA PRO A 131 1.75 15.18 -10.42
C PRO A 131 2.52 16.32 -9.71
N GLY A 132 3.74 16.03 -9.23
CA GLY A 132 4.56 16.98 -8.46
C GLY A 132 4.44 16.83 -6.94
N GLN A 133 3.46 16.07 -6.45
CA GLN A 133 3.27 15.81 -5.03
C GLN A 133 4.11 14.64 -4.53
N GLY A 134 4.30 14.59 -3.22
CA GLY A 134 5.20 13.64 -2.57
C GLY A 134 4.99 13.53 -1.06
N ILE A 135 5.85 12.73 -0.43
CA ILE A 135 6.01 12.65 1.01
C ILE A 135 7.49 12.68 1.34
N LEU A 136 7.85 13.57 2.26
CA LEU A 136 9.23 13.75 2.73
C LEU A 136 9.79 12.45 3.34
N PRO A 137 11.13 12.29 3.37
CA PRO A 137 11.78 11.18 4.05
C PRO A 137 11.30 11.07 5.51
N HIS A 138 10.76 9.91 5.88
CA HIS A 138 10.21 9.63 7.22
C HIS A 138 10.34 8.15 7.57
N THR A 139 10.22 7.84 8.85
CA THR A 139 9.85 6.49 9.31
C THR A 139 8.36 6.43 9.61
N ASP A 140 7.83 5.22 9.64
CA ASP A 140 6.48 4.99 10.14
C ASP A 140 6.43 5.16 11.67
N GLY A 141 5.25 5.50 12.18
CA GLY A 141 5.04 5.71 13.62
C GLY A 141 5.25 4.43 14.46
N PRO A 142 5.51 4.56 15.77
CA PRO A 142 5.86 3.44 16.64
C PRO A 142 4.69 2.48 16.95
N ALA A 143 3.49 2.76 16.44
CA ALA A 143 2.29 1.99 16.73
C ALA A 143 2.23 0.65 15.98
N TYR A 144 2.95 0.52 14.86
CA TYR A 144 2.82 -0.62 13.97
C TYR A 144 3.82 -1.72 14.32
N MET A 145 3.47 -2.96 13.93
CA MET A 145 4.45 -4.03 13.78
C MET A 145 5.58 -3.58 12.82
N PRO A 146 6.81 -4.10 12.95
CA PRO A 146 7.99 -3.60 12.23
C PRO A 146 8.03 -4.06 10.75
N TRP A 147 6.94 -3.82 10.03
CA TRP A 147 6.78 -4.06 8.60
C TRP A 147 5.71 -3.13 8.01
N ALA A 148 5.82 -2.87 6.71
CA ALA A 148 4.80 -2.20 5.93
C ALA A 148 4.66 -2.85 4.56
N ALA A 149 3.43 -2.90 4.06
CA ALA A 149 3.12 -3.25 2.68
C ALA A 149 2.53 -2.04 1.96
N ILE A 150 3.03 -1.70 0.77
CA ILE A 150 2.58 -0.59 -0.05
C ILE A 150 2.08 -1.13 -1.39
N LEU A 151 0.77 -1.08 -1.58
CA LEU A 151 0.15 -1.30 -2.89
C LEU A 151 0.12 0.04 -3.64
N SER A 152 0.71 0.06 -4.85
CA SER A 152 0.72 1.24 -5.73
C SER A 152 -0.33 1.12 -6.82
N LEU A 153 -1.12 2.17 -7.07
CA LEU A 153 -2.21 2.18 -8.05
C LEU A 153 -2.19 3.46 -8.91
N GLY A 154 -2.68 3.36 -10.15
CA GLY A 154 -2.86 4.46 -11.09
C GLY A 154 -1.57 4.85 -11.84
N SER A 155 -0.62 5.49 -11.15
CA SER A 155 0.64 5.95 -11.75
C SER A 155 1.85 5.26 -11.12
N ALA A 156 2.87 4.98 -11.95
CA ALA A 156 4.18 4.61 -11.45
C ALA A 156 4.84 5.81 -10.76
N ALA A 157 5.74 5.53 -9.83
CA ALA A 157 6.62 6.55 -9.25
C ALA A 157 7.88 5.91 -8.67
N VAL A 158 8.95 6.71 -8.53
CA VAL A 158 10.17 6.29 -7.82
C VAL A 158 10.04 6.57 -6.33
N PHE A 159 10.19 5.50 -5.54
CA PHE A 159 10.15 5.47 -4.09
C PHE A 159 11.57 5.33 -3.53
N ASP A 160 11.93 6.21 -2.62
CA ASP A 160 13.31 6.44 -2.23
C ASP A 160 13.52 6.01 -0.78
N PHE A 161 14.69 5.45 -0.46
CA PHE A 161 15.14 5.17 0.90
C PHE A 161 16.44 5.92 1.19
N TRP A 162 16.57 6.45 2.40
CA TRP A 162 17.77 7.10 2.93
C TRP A 162 18.21 6.41 4.21
N ARG A 163 19.52 6.47 4.48
CA ARG A 163 20.15 5.89 5.68
C ARG A 163 19.63 6.53 6.96
N ASP A 164 19.52 7.85 6.98
CA ASP A 164 19.06 8.62 8.14
C ASP A 164 18.67 10.05 7.72
N HIS A 165 18.32 10.89 8.70
CA HIS A 165 17.99 12.29 8.48
C HIS A 165 19.15 13.14 7.99
N ALA A 166 20.39 12.84 8.37
CA ALA A 166 21.57 13.59 7.94
C ALA A 166 21.86 13.34 6.46
N HIS A 167 21.78 12.07 6.03
CA HIS A 167 21.85 11.67 4.64
C HIS A 167 20.70 12.27 3.82
N ALA A 168 19.46 12.24 4.32
CA ALA A 168 18.34 12.88 3.64
C ALA A 168 18.49 14.40 3.49
N ALA A 169 19.19 15.07 4.41
CA ALA A 169 19.42 16.51 4.40
C ALA A 169 20.67 16.95 3.61
N SER A 170 21.59 16.04 3.29
CA SER A 170 22.84 16.38 2.61
C SER A 170 22.65 16.77 1.14
N GLY A 171 21.51 16.41 0.54
CA GLY A 171 21.25 16.56 -0.89
C GLY A 171 21.91 15.49 -1.76
N GLU A 172 22.56 14.50 -1.14
CA GLU A 172 23.05 13.31 -1.83
C GLU A 172 21.89 12.47 -2.38
N ALA A 173 22.19 11.63 -3.37
CA ALA A 173 21.21 10.69 -3.92
C ALA A 173 20.72 9.72 -2.84
N PRO A 174 19.45 9.27 -2.89
CA PRO A 174 18.93 8.26 -1.98
C PRO A 174 19.84 7.03 -1.94
N ALA A 175 19.89 6.37 -0.78
CA ALA A 175 20.61 5.11 -0.64
C ALA A 175 20.05 4.04 -1.59
N LEU A 176 18.72 4.05 -1.78
CA LEU A 176 18.03 3.17 -2.69
C LEU A 176 16.86 3.91 -3.35
N SER A 177 16.67 3.69 -4.64
CA SER A 177 15.50 4.16 -5.38
C SER A 177 14.81 2.98 -6.05
N LEU A 178 13.54 2.74 -5.77
CA LEU A 178 12.73 1.68 -6.34
C LEU A 178 11.66 2.26 -7.27
N LEU A 179 11.57 1.74 -8.48
CA LEU A 179 10.43 2.01 -9.35
C LEU A 179 9.22 1.19 -8.86
N LEU A 180 8.17 1.89 -8.42
CA LEU A 180 6.91 1.28 -7.98
C LEU A 180 5.83 1.54 -9.02
N PRO A 181 5.56 0.58 -9.90
CA PRO A 181 4.51 0.73 -10.90
C PRO A 181 3.09 0.54 -10.37
N PRO A 182 2.07 0.90 -11.15
CA PRO A 182 0.69 0.50 -10.84
C PRO A 182 0.62 -1.01 -10.65
N ARG A 183 -0.28 -1.44 -9.76
CA ARG A 183 -0.52 -2.84 -9.39
C ARG A 183 0.68 -3.56 -8.76
N SER A 184 1.70 -2.83 -8.31
CA SER A 184 2.80 -3.43 -7.55
C SER A 184 2.57 -3.44 -6.05
N LEU A 185 3.09 -4.48 -5.39
CA LEU A 185 3.13 -4.63 -3.94
C LEU A 185 4.59 -4.62 -3.47
N LEU A 186 4.98 -3.54 -2.78
CA LEU A 186 6.24 -3.45 -2.05
C LEU A 186 6.00 -3.87 -0.60
N VAL A 187 6.77 -4.84 -0.09
CA VAL A 187 6.78 -5.22 1.32
C VAL A 187 8.16 -4.97 1.88
N PHE A 188 8.28 -4.33 3.03
CA PHE A 188 9.55 -4.16 3.72
C PHE A 188 9.40 -4.27 5.24
N SER A 189 10.38 -4.89 5.90
CA SER A 189 10.38 -5.15 7.35
C SER A 189 11.74 -4.88 8.00
N GLU A 190 11.88 -5.13 9.30
CA GLU A 190 13.17 -5.17 10.02
C GLU A 190 14.01 -3.90 9.81
N GLU A 191 15.26 -3.99 9.35
CA GLU A 191 16.16 -2.83 9.20
C GLU A 191 15.69 -1.85 8.13
N ALA A 192 15.04 -2.33 7.07
CA ALA A 192 14.43 -1.50 6.05
C ALA A 192 13.28 -0.65 6.60
N TYR A 193 12.53 -1.18 7.56
CA TYR A 193 11.45 -0.46 8.23
C TYR A 193 11.97 0.43 9.37
N SER A 194 12.98 -0.03 10.12
CA SER A 194 13.34 0.55 11.43
C SER A 194 14.54 1.49 11.38
N CYS A 195 15.52 1.24 10.51
CA CYS A 195 16.76 2.03 10.46
C CYS A 195 16.80 2.99 9.24
N HIS A 196 15.86 2.92 8.29
CA HIS A 196 15.88 3.75 7.08
C HIS A 196 14.69 4.71 7.01
N LEU A 197 14.92 5.89 6.45
CA LEU A 197 13.84 6.78 6.04
C LEU A 197 13.36 6.39 4.66
N HIS A 198 12.06 6.50 4.42
CA HIS A 198 11.47 6.28 3.10
C HIS A 198 10.59 7.46 2.68
N GLY A 199 10.41 7.62 1.37
CA GLY A 199 9.67 8.76 0.85
C GLY A 199 9.41 8.71 -0.64
N LEU A 200 8.66 9.71 -1.08
CA LEU A 200 8.37 9.97 -2.48
C LEU A 200 8.69 11.44 -2.73
N ALA A 201 9.80 11.75 -3.39
CA ALA A 201 10.18 13.14 -3.60
C ALA A 201 9.12 13.93 -4.40
N GLU A 202 8.99 15.23 -4.12
CA GLU A 202 8.09 16.15 -4.82
C GLU A 202 8.65 16.49 -6.21
N ARG A 203 8.27 15.71 -7.22
CA ARG A 203 8.70 15.86 -8.62
C ARG A 203 7.62 15.41 -9.58
N ARG A 204 7.63 15.98 -10.79
CA ARG A 204 6.72 15.60 -11.88
C ARG A 204 7.27 14.50 -12.78
N PHE A 205 8.59 14.37 -12.83
CA PHE A 205 9.29 13.41 -13.69
C PHE A 205 10.29 12.62 -12.86
N ASP A 206 10.34 11.31 -13.06
CA ASP A 206 11.35 10.42 -12.51
C ASP A 206 12.38 10.02 -13.58
N ARG A 207 13.65 10.03 -13.17
CA ARG A 207 14.76 9.48 -13.95
C ARG A 207 14.95 8.02 -13.56
N LEU A 208 15.01 7.14 -14.54
CA LEU A 208 15.03 5.68 -14.31
C LEU A 208 16.43 5.06 -14.40
N GLN A 209 17.46 5.85 -14.69
CA GLN A 209 18.84 5.34 -14.85
C GLN A 209 19.42 4.79 -13.53
N GLU A 210 18.96 5.29 -12.39
CA GLU A 210 19.51 5.00 -11.07
C GLU A 210 18.55 4.18 -10.19
N VAL A 211 17.42 3.71 -10.74
CA VAL A 211 16.54 2.83 -9.98
C VAL A 211 17.11 1.42 -9.92
N ALA A 212 16.87 0.79 -8.78
CA ALA A 212 17.23 -0.58 -8.48
C ALA A 212 16.68 -1.62 -9.47
N ASN A 213 15.45 -1.36 -9.90
CA ASN A 213 14.64 -2.25 -10.69
C ASN A 213 14.21 -1.47 -11.94
N PRO A 214 15.15 -1.19 -12.87
CA PRO A 214 14.82 -0.49 -14.09
C PRO A 214 13.72 -1.25 -14.84
N PRO A 215 12.86 -0.53 -15.59
CA PRO A 215 11.83 -1.18 -16.38
C PRO A 215 12.46 -2.22 -17.32
N GLN A 216 11.80 -3.37 -17.46
CA GLN A 216 12.18 -4.33 -18.48
C GLN A 216 11.90 -3.76 -19.89
N PRO A 217 12.55 -4.27 -20.96
CA PRO A 217 12.37 -3.75 -22.31
C PRO A 217 10.91 -3.72 -22.76
N GLU A 218 10.10 -4.65 -22.26
CA GLU A 218 8.66 -4.69 -22.44
C GLU A 218 7.99 -4.29 -21.12
N VAL A 219 7.69 -3.00 -20.97
CA VAL A 219 6.84 -2.54 -19.87
C VAL A 219 5.37 -2.81 -20.21
N PRO A 220 4.50 -3.02 -19.20
CA PRO A 220 3.07 -3.09 -19.43
C PRO A 220 2.57 -1.86 -20.21
N ALA A 221 1.59 -2.05 -21.09
CA ALA A 221 1.06 -0.97 -21.93
C ALA A 221 0.57 0.24 -21.13
N SER A 222 0.08 0.00 -19.90
CA SER A 222 -0.34 1.02 -18.94
C SER A 222 0.78 1.99 -18.51
N TRP A 223 2.05 1.65 -18.75
CA TRP A 223 3.20 2.50 -18.47
C TRP A 223 3.68 3.28 -19.68
N HIS A 224 3.36 2.83 -20.91
CA HIS A 224 3.87 3.45 -22.13
C HIS A 224 3.49 4.94 -22.23
N GLU A 225 2.32 5.31 -21.73
CA GLU A 225 1.89 6.72 -21.71
C GLU A 225 2.69 7.59 -20.73
N GLN A 226 3.26 6.98 -19.68
CA GLN A 226 4.09 7.68 -18.68
C GLN A 226 5.56 7.78 -19.13
N LEU A 227 6.07 6.82 -19.92
CA LEU A 227 7.46 6.81 -20.36
C LEU A 227 7.66 7.65 -21.62
N LYS A 228 8.37 8.76 -21.49
CA LYS A 228 8.77 9.63 -22.61
C LYS A 228 10.26 9.91 -22.53
N ASP A 229 10.99 9.62 -23.60
CA ASP A 229 12.44 9.90 -23.73
C ASP A 229 13.28 9.41 -22.54
N GLY A 230 12.96 8.24 -22.00
CA GLY A 230 13.66 7.65 -20.84
C GLY A 230 13.35 8.30 -19.49
N CYS A 231 12.34 9.17 -19.42
CA CYS A 231 11.79 9.75 -18.20
C CYS A 231 10.36 9.27 -17.97
N LEU A 232 9.99 9.09 -16.70
CA LEU A 232 8.64 8.73 -16.30
C LEU A 232 7.89 9.98 -15.85
N GLU A 233 6.87 10.41 -16.60
CA GLU A 233 5.96 11.49 -16.21
C GLU A 233 4.91 10.96 -15.24
N ARG A 234 4.91 11.48 -14.01
CA ARG A 234 3.95 11.09 -12.98
C ARG A 234 2.55 11.59 -13.34
N GLN A 235 1.57 10.73 -13.14
CA GLN A 235 0.14 11.02 -13.23
C GLN A 235 -0.49 10.96 -11.83
N GLU A 236 -1.82 10.93 -11.78
CA GLU A 236 -2.55 10.73 -10.53
C GLU A 236 -2.22 9.34 -9.94
N ARG A 237 -1.79 9.32 -8.67
CA ARG A 237 -1.36 8.10 -7.98
C ARG A 237 -2.11 7.89 -6.68
N TYR A 238 -2.48 6.65 -6.43
CA TYR A 238 -2.91 6.19 -5.12
C TYR A 238 -1.88 5.20 -4.55
N SER A 239 -1.69 5.23 -3.24
CA SER A 239 -0.99 4.13 -2.55
C SER A 239 -1.69 3.77 -1.26
N LEU A 240 -1.86 2.47 -1.03
CA LEU A 240 -2.42 1.92 0.19
C LEU A 240 -1.27 1.35 1.01
N THR A 241 -0.94 2.01 2.12
CA THR A 241 0.03 1.52 3.11
C THR A 241 -0.71 0.68 4.15
N ILE A 242 -0.54 -0.63 4.05
CA ILE A 242 -1.24 -1.69 4.79
C ILE A 242 -0.32 -2.18 5.92
N ARG A 243 -0.83 -2.15 7.15
CA ARG A 243 -0.06 -2.43 8.38
C ARG A 243 -0.91 -3.12 9.43
N HIS A 244 -0.24 -3.68 10.43
CA HIS A 244 -0.86 -4.20 11.65
C HIS A 244 -0.49 -3.34 12.85
N VAL A 245 -1.49 -2.86 13.57
CA VAL A 245 -1.33 -2.23 14.88
C VAL A 245 -1.68 -3.27 15.95
N PRO A 246 -0.74 -3.66 16.83
CA PRO A 246 -1.03 -4.61 17.90
C PRO A 246 -2.12 -4.05 18.83
N CYS A 247 -3.17 -4.84 19.10
CA CYS A 247 -4.07 -4.52 20.19
C CYS A 247 -3.27 -4.66 21.50
N GLY A 248 -3.27 -3.61 22.33
CA GLY A 248 -2.69 -3.72 23.66
C GLY A 248 -3.38 -4.83 24.41
N GLU A 249 -2.67 -5.93 24.71
CA GLU A 249 -3.14 -6.88 25.69
C GLU A 249 -3.38 -6.09 26.97
N SER A 250 -4.63 -6.08 27.45
CA SER A 250 -4.86 -5.80 28.86
C SER A 250 -4.07 -6.85 29.60
N ARG A 251 -2.85 -6.53 30.03
CA ARG A 251 -2.06 -7.37 30.92
C ARG A 251 -2.97 -7.67 32.11
N GLY A 252 -3.50 -8.88 32.17
CA GLY A 252 -4.05 -9.42 33.40
C GLY A 252 -2.93 -9.28 34.43
N CYS A 253 -3.25 -8.63 35.55
CA CYS A 253 -2.35 -8.57 36.70
C CYS A 253 -2.01 -9.99 37.13
N ASP A 254 -0.87 -10.51 36.68
CA ASP A 254 -0.08 -11.46 37.43
C ASP A 254 1.23 -10.76 37.81
N SER A 255 1.25 -10.36 39.07
CA SER A 255 2.39 -9.76 39.75
C SER A 255 3.48 -10.81 39.95
N SER A 256 4.44 -10.89 39.02
CA SER A 256 5.85 -11.19 39.30
C SER A 256 6.62 -11.39 38.00
N ALA A 257 7.48 -10.44 37.64
CA ALA A 257 8.86 -10.70 37.16
C ALA A 257 9.50 -9.41 36.61
N ASP A 258 10.60 -9.06 37.28
CA ASP A 258 11.85 -8.51 36.76
C ASP A 258 11.80 -7.38 35.70
N SER A 259 12.06 -6.17 36.19
CA SER A 259 12.26 -4.97 35.42
C SER A 259 13.68 -4.92 34.83
N SER A 260 13.86 -5.49 33.65
CA SER A 260 14.99 -5.17 32.78
C SER A 260 14.46 -4.47 31.52
N PRO A 261 14.94 -3.25 31.18
CA PRO A 261 14.51 -2.57 29.96
C PRO A 261 15.01 -3.34 28.72
N PRO A 262 14.22 -3.40 27.63
CA PRO A 262 14.71 -4.00 26.40
C PRO A 262 15.90 -3.19 25.88
N GLU A 263 16.98 -3.89 25.56
CA GLU A 263 18.13 -3.31 24.88
C GLU A 263 17.64 -2.63 23.60
N ARG A 264 17.89 -1.32 23.51
CA ARG A 264 17.84 -0.63 22.23
C ARG A 264 18.94 -1.24 21.38
N ASN A 265 18.56 -2.04 20.38
CA ASN A 265 19.43 -2.35 19.26
C ASN A 265 19.78 -1.03 18.57
N LEU A 266 20.88 -0.43 19.01
CA LEU A 266 21.54 0.65 18.30
C LEU A 266 22.04 0.04 16.99
N CYS A 267 21.44 0.45 15.87
CA CYS A 267 21.99 0.13 14.55
C CYS A 267 23.43 0.70 14.52
N HIS A 268 24.43 -0.20 14.39
CA HIS A 268 25.86 0.14 14.32
C HIS A 268 26.30 0.52 12.91
#